data_AF-A0A6V7ISI8-F1
#
_entry.id   AF-A0A6V7ISI8-F1
#
_cell.length_a   1.000
_cell.length_b   1.000
_cell.length_c   1.000
_cell.angle_alpha   90.00
_cell.angle_beta   90.00
_cell.angle_gamma   90.00
#
_symmetry.space_group_name_H-M   'P 1'
#
loop_
_entity.id
_entity.type
_entity.pdbx_description
1 polymer ?
#
loop_
_entity_poly.entity_id
_entity_poly.type
_entity_poly.pdbx_seq_one_letter_code
_entity_poly.pdbx_strand_id
1 'polypeptide(L)'
;IDFQLSVWAPHSIDLVYFFGGTRLITPTFHHDQYVQIYLNKLTETMKRIGCSTPPPTIQQLKQSMQKHRANMILGGLILASIERAHQVGLDINSVDETQKSPWEHPDIRLVIDRLLPMLDDKGYLD
;
A
#
# COMPACT_ATOMS: atom_id res chain seq x y z
N ILE A 1 8.80 -15.44 -1.29
CA ILE A 1 7.91 -14.79 -0.30
C ILE A 1 8.77 -13.73 0.33
N ASP A 2 8.48 -12.46 0.06
CA ASP A 2 9.39 -11.37 0.36
C ASP A 2 8.87 -10.60 1.57
N PHE A 3 9.56 -10.74 2.71
CA PHE A 3 9.25 -10.06 3.97
C PHE A 3 10.14 -8.82 4.20
N GLN A 4 10.84 -8.38 3.16
CA GLN A 4 11.84 -7.31 3.23
C GLN A 4 11.24 -5.95 3.64
N LEU A 5 9.93 -5.78 3.45
CA LEU A 5 9.17 -4.58 3.82
C LEU A 5 8.22 -4.81 5.01
N SER A 6 8.33 -5.95 5.70
CA SER A 6 7.51 -6.23 6.87
C SER A 6 7.94 -5.37 8.06
N VAL A 7 7.00 -4.61 8.61
CA VAL A 7 7.24 -3.69 9.73
C VAL A 7 6.17 -3.86 10.80
N TRP A 8 6.52 -3.60 12.06
CA TRP A 8 5.52 -3.51 13.12
C TRP A 8 4.70 -2.24 12.95
N ALA A 9 3.44 -2.40 12.60
CA ALA A 9 2.55 -1.30 12.26
C ALA A 9 1.11 -1.60 12.70
N PRO A 10 0.24 -0.57 12.78
CA PRO A 10 -1.19 -0.80 12.95
C PRO A 10 -1.73 -1.76 11.87
N HIS A 11 -2.62 -2.67 12.25
CA HIS A 11 -3.26 -3.64 11.34
C HIS A 11 -3.98 -3.02 10.13
N SER A 12 -4.35 -1.73 10.21
CA SER A 12 -4.89 -1.00 9.06
C SER A 12 -3.86 -0.72 7.96
N ILE A 13 -2.57 -0.71 8.27
CA ILE A 13 -1.48 -0.51 7.30
C ILE A 13 -1.40 -1.66 6.30
N ASP A 14 -1.59 -2.91 6.74
CA ASP A 14 -1.62 -4.07 5.84
C ASP A 14 -2.69 -3.90 4.75
N LEU A 15 -3.89 -3.49 5.16
CA LEU A 15 -5.01 -3.24 4.24
C LEU A 15 -4.74 -2.06 3.32
N VAL A 16 -4.17 -1.00 3.87
CA VAL A 16 -3.79 0.21 3.14
C VAL A 16 -2.76 -0.12 2.05
N TYR A 17 -1.74 -0.92 2.34
CA TYR A 17 -0.79 -1.38 1.32
C TYR A 17 -1.44 -2.30 0.29
N PHE A 18 -2.21 -3.29 0.74
CA PHE A 18 -2.89 -4.24 -0.14
C PHE A 18 -3.82 -3.52 -1.13
N PHE A 19 -4.61 -2.56 -0.64
CA PHE A 19 -5.55 -1.78 -1.44
C PHE A 19 -4.89 -0.67 -2.26
N GLY A 20 -3.79 -0.09 -1.78
CA GLY A 20 -3.03 0.92 -2.51
C GLY A 20 -2.46 0.36 -3.81
N GLY A 21 -1.84 -0.83 -3.76
CA GLY A 21 -1.37 -1.51 -4.96
C GLY A 21 -2.52 -1.97 -5.87
N THR A 22 -3.54 -2.64 -5.31
CA THR A 22 -4.64 -3.19 -6.13
C THR A 22 -5.54 -2.13 -6.75
N ARG A 23 -5.78 -0.97 -6.12
CA ARG A 23 -6.58 0.11 -6.74
C ARG A 23 -5.95 0.70 -7.99
N LEU A 24 -4.62 0.74 -8.02
CA LEU A 24 -3.87 1.25 -9.17
C LEU A 24 -3.91 0.27 -10.34
N ILE A 25 -4.06 -1.02 -10.06
CA ILE A 25 -4.02 -2.11 -11.04
C ILE A 25 -5.44 -2.58 -11.42
N THR A 26 -6.44 -2.44 -10.54
CA THR A 26 -7.79 -3.01 -10.70
C THR A 26 -8.87 -2.07 -10.12
N PRO A 27 -9.50 -1.22 -10.96
CA PRO A 27 -10.51 -0.25 -10.53
C PRO A 27 -11.81 -0.85 -10.00
N THR A 28 -12.13 -2.10 -10.34
CA THR A 28 -13.39 -2.80 -10.01
C THR A 28 -13.35 -3.53 -8.66
N PHE A 29 -12.37 -3.25 -7.81
CA PHE A 29 -12.12 -4.02 -6.59
C PHE A 29 -13.15 -3.71 -5.47
N HIS A 30 -13.94 -4.71 -5.06
CA HIS A 30 -14.95 -4.59 -4.01
C HIS A 30 -14.33 -4.53 -2.59
N HIS A 31 -13.90 -3.35 -2.15
CA HIS A 31 -13.18 -3.17 -0.89
C HIS A 31 -13.88 -3.68 0.36
N ASP A 32 -15.19 -3.45 0.49
CA ASP A 32 -15.89 -3.73 1.75
C ASP A 32 -15.91 -5.22 2.12
N GLN A 33 -16.01 -6.11 1.12
CA GLN A 33 -15.98 -7.55 1.35
C GLN A 33 -14.61 -8.00 1.88
N TYR A 34 -13.52 -7.49 1.29
CA TYR A 34 -12.15 -7.84 1.72
C TYR A 34 -11.81 -7.27 3.09
N VAL A 35 -12.26 -6.05 3.40
CA VAL A 35 -12.10 -5.50 4.76
C VAL A 35 -12.79 -6.42 5.78
N GLN A 36 -13.97 -6.96 5.45
CA GLN A 36 -14.69 -7.83 6.36
C GLN A 36 -14.04 -9.21 6.51
N ILE A 37 -13.52 -9.79 5.42
CA ILE A 37 -12.73 -11.02 5.47
C ILE A 37 -11.49 -10.83 6.35
N TYR A 38 -10.76 -9.73 6.16
CA TYR A 38 -9.58 -9.41 6.98
C TYR A 38 -9.95 -9.28 8.45
N LEU A 39 -11.01 -8.53 8.77
CA LEU A 39 -11.44 -8.32 10.15
C LEU A 39 -11.79 -9.64 10.86
N ASN A 40 -12.51 -10.53 10.16
CA ASN A 40 -12.85 -11.85 10.69
C ASN A 40 -11.58 -12.65 10.98
N LYS A 41 -10.61 -12.67 10.04
CA LYS A 41 -9.36 -13.41 10.20
C LYS A 41 -8.46 -12.85 11.29
N LEU A 42 -8.38 -11.52 11.38
CA LEU A 42 -7.66 -10.84 12.46
C LEU A 42 -8.27 -11.21 13.82
N THR A 43 -9.59 -11.16 13.94
CA THR A 43 -10.31 -11.51 15.17
C THR A 43 -10.08 -12.96 15.59
N GLU A 44 -10.19 -13.90 14.66
CA GLU A 44 -9.87 -15.32 14.92
C GLU A 44 -8.43 -15.49 15.40
N THR A 45 -7.49 -14.82 14.74
CA THR A 45 -6.06 -14.93 15.03
C THR A 45 -5.73 -14.37 16.40
N MET A 46 -6.24 -13.18 16.74
CA MET A 46 -6.06 -12.53 18.04
C MET A 46 -6.59 -13.41 19.18
N LYS A 47 -7.76 -14.04 19.00
CA LYS A 47 -8.32 -14.99 19.98
C LYS A 47 -7.44 -16.22 20.13
N ARG A 48 -6.98 -16.80 19.01
CA ARG A 48 -6.16 -18.01 19.00
C ARG A 48 -4.81 -17.83 19.71
N ILE A 49 -4.20 -16.65 19.60
CA ILE A 49 -2.93 -16.34 20.26
C ILE A 49 -3.09 -15.79 21.68
N GLY A 50 -4.32 -15.71 22.21
CA GLY A 50 -4.59 -15.19 23.55
C GLY A 50 -4.24 -13.70 23.70
N CYS A 51 -4.43 -12.90 22.64
CA CYS A 51 -4.10 -11.48 22.69
C CYS A 51 -4.98 -10.77 23.73
N SER A 52 -4.35 -10.02 24.65
CA SER A 52 -5.05 -9.29 25.71
C SER A 52 -5.83 -8.08 25.20
N THR A 53 -5.44 -7.55 24.03
CA THR A 53 -6.11 -6.43 23.38
C THR A 53 -7.37 -6.91 22.65
N PRO A 54 -8.53 -6.25 22.81
CA PRO A 54 -9.72 -6.61 22.07
C PRO A 54 -9.55 -6.36 20.57
N PRO A 55 -10.15 -7.20 19.71
CA PRO A 55 -10.14 -6.97 18.26
C PRO A 55 -10.89 -5.66 17.91
N PRO A 56 -10.44 -4.93 16.87
CA PRO A 56 -11.09 -3.70 16.46
C PRO A 56 -12.48 -3.95 15.89
N THR A 57 -13.36 -2.95 15.97
CA THR A 57 -14.63 -2.95 15.21
C THR A 57 -14.40 -2.57 13.76
N ILE A 58 -15.37 -2.87 12.88
CA ILE A 58 -15.32 -2.45 11.47
C ILE A 58 -15.21 -0.93 11.32
N GLN A 59 -15.88 -0.16 12.18
CA GLN A 59 -15.79 1.30 12.17
C GLN A 59 -14.40 1.78 12.58
N GLN A 60 -13.82 1.23 13.65
CA GLN A 60 -12.46 1.58 14.08
C GLN A 60 -11.43 1.22 13.00
N LEU A 61 -11.60 0.07 12.34
CA LEU A 61 -10.74 -0.36 11.25
C LEU A 61 -10.83 0.61 10.07
N LYS A 62 -12.04 0.97 9.63
CA LYS A 62 -12.25 1.95 8.55
C LYS A 62 -11.72 3.33 8.90
N GLN A 63 -11.93 3.82 10.12
CA GLN A 63 -11.37 5.09 10.60
C GLN A 63 -9.84 5.06 10.60
N SER A 64 -9.24 3.96 11.05
CA SER A 64 -7.79 3.78 11.03
C SER A 64 -7.24 3.75 9.59
N MET A 65 -7.91 3.04 8.67
CA MET A 65 -7.54 3.06 7.25
C MET A 65 -7.62 4.47 6.66
N GLN A 66 -8.65 5.24 7.00
CA GLN A 66 -8.78 6.64 6.57
C GLN A 66 -7.66 7.51 7.13
N LYS A 67 -7.28 7.34 8.40
CA LYS A 67 -6.14 8.05 8.99
C LYS A 67 -4.83 7.75 8.25
N HIS A 68 -4.68 6.54 7.72
CA HIS A 68 -3.49 6.10 7.00
C HIS A 68 -3.64 6.14 5.47
N ARG A 69 -4.63 6.86 4.95
CA ARG A 69 -4.89 6.97 3.51
C ARG A 69 -3.70 7.52 2.72
N ALA A 70 -2.90 8.43 3.30
CA ALA A 70 -1.68 8.94 2.67
C ALA A 70 -0.63 7.82 2.48
N ASN A 71 -0.53 6.90 3.44
CA ASN A 71 0.34 5.73 3.32
C ASN A 71 -0.12 4.77 2.21
N MET A 72 -1.43 4.73 1.92
CA MET A 72 -1.99 3.94 0.80
C MET A 72 -1.39 4.39 -0.52
N ILE A 73 -1.30 5.71 -0.65
CA ILE A 73 -0.86 6.40 -1.86
C ILE A 73 0.63 6.25 -2.03
N LEU A 74 1.40 6.56 -0.98
CA LEU A 74 2.85 6.43 -1.01
C LEU A 74 3.25 4.96 -1.23
N GLY A 75 2.60 4.04 -0.52
CA GLY A 75 2.82 2.61 -0.69
C GLY A 75 2.47 2.12 -2.10
N GLY A 76 1.34 2.54 -2.64
CA GLY A 76 0.93 2.23 -4.01
C GLY A 76 1.91 2.78 -5.06
N LEU A 77 2.38 4.02 -4.88
CA LEU A 77 3.37 4.65 -5.76
C LEU A 77 4.71 3.89 -5.73
N ILE A 78 5.20 3.55 -4.54
CA ILE A 78 6.43 2.77 -4.37
C ILE A 78 6.26 1.41 -5.04
N LEU A 79 5.19 0.66 -4.74
CA LEU A 79 4.95 -0.66 -5.30
C LEU A 79 4.85 -0.63 -6.83
N ALA A 80 4.09 0.32 -7.40
CA ALA A 80 3.97 0.46 -8.86
C ALA A 80 5.32 0.81 -9.52
N SER A 81 6.13 1.63 -8.86
CA SER A 81 7.47 1.99 -9.35
C SER A 81 8.43 0.79 -9.29
N ILE A 82 8.38 0.00 -8.21
CA ILE A 82 9.16 -1.24 -8.04
C ILE A 82 8.75 -2.27 -9.11
N GLU A 83 7.45 -2.50 -9.29
CA GLU A 83 6.96 -3.44 -10.28
C GLU A 83 7.38 -3.02 -11.69
N ARG A 84 7.27 -1.72 -12.00
CA ARG A 84 7.70 -1.20 -13.30
C ARG A 84 9.20 -1.32 -13.49
N ALA A 85 10.00 -0.98 -12.47
CA ALA A 85 11.45 -1.15 -12.48
C ALA A 85 11.84 -2.61 -12.78
N HIS A 86 11.21 -3.56 -12.10
CA HIS A 86 11.43 -4.97 -12.33
C HIS A 86 11.06 -5.40 -13.76
N GLN A 87 9.95 -4.91 -14.32
CA GLN A 87 9.57 -5.18 -15.72
C GLN A 87 10.59 -4.67 -16.74
N VAL A 88 11.24 -3.53 -16.47
CA VAL A 88 12.26 -2.95 -17.36
C VAL A 88 13.68 -3.41 -17.03
N GLY A 89 13.84 -4.33 -16.07
CA GLY A 89 15.15 -4.87 -15.67
C GLY A 89 16.03 -3.90 -14.87
N LEU A 90 15.43 -2.88 -14.24
CA LEU A 90 16.13 -1.99 -13.33
C LEU A 90 16.21 -2.63 -11.94
N ASP A 91 17.42 -2.70 -11.40
CA ASP A 91 17.63 -3.03 -9.99
C ASP A 91 17.51 -1.76 -9.16
N ILE A 92 16.45 -1.71 -8.35
CA ILE A 92 16.18 -0.62 -7.39
C ILE A 92 17.02 -0.73 -6.12
N ASN A 93 17.63 -1.89 -5.87
CA ASN A 93 18.51 -2.14 -4.73
C ASN A 93 19.98 -1.96 -5.10
N SER A 94 20.33 -1.80 -6.38
CA SER A 94 21.69 -1.48 -6.79
C SER A 94 22.00 -0.02 -6.44
N VAL A 95 22.80 0.15 -5.39
CA VAL A 95 23.43 1.42 -5.01
C VAL A 95 24.64 1.64 -5.92
N ASP A 96 24.42 1.75 -7.23
CA ASP A 96 25.47 2.17 -8.16
C ASP A 96 25.34 3.69 -8.33
N GLU A 97 26.30 4.44 -7.79
CA GLU A 97 26.35 5.91 -7.84
C GLU A 97 26.41 6.46 -9.28
N THR A 98 26.71 5.61 -10.27
CA THR A 98 26.75 5.97 -11.69
C THR A 98 25.40 5.80 -12.40
N GLN A 99 24.45 5.09 -11.79
CA GLN A 99 23.14 4.85 -12.38
C GLN A 99 22.21 6.03 -12.06
N LYS A 100 21.60 6.62 -13.11
CA LYS A 100 20.56 7.63 -12.91
C LYS A 100 19.50 7.09 -11.97
N SER A 101 19.11 7.92 -11.00
CA SER A 101 18.06 7.64 -10.03
C SER A 101 16.88 6.94 -10.72
N PRO A 102 16.35 5.81 -10.18
CA PRO A 102 15.20 5.11 -10.76
C PRO A 102 14.02 6.04 -11.07
N TRP A 103 13.87 7.11 -10.28
CA TRP A 103 12.85 8.15 -10.44
C TRP A 103 12.99 9.00 -11.72
N GLU A 104 14.14 8.97 -12.39
CA GLU A 104 14.38 9.65 -13.66
C GLU A 104 14.00 8.80 -14.87
N HIS A 105 13.70 7.51 -14.67
CA HIS A 105 13.32 6.63 -15.77
C HIS A 105 11.96 7.07 -16.37
N PRO A 106 11.83 7.19 -17.71
CA PRO A 106 10.63 7.72 -18.35
C PRO A 106 9.36 6.95 -18.00
N ASP A 107 9.46 5.63 -17.81
CA ASP A 107 8.32 4.80 -17.40
C ASP A 107 7.87 5.06 -15.95
N ILE A 108 8.80 5.36 -15.05
CA ILE A 108 8.49 5.66 -13.64
C ILE A 108 7.93 7.08 -13.54
N ARG A 109 8.47 8.02 -14.31
CA ARG A 109 7.89 9.36 -14.46
C ARG A 109 6.45 9.31 -14.97
N LEU A 110 6.16 8.47 -15.97
CA LEU A 110 4.79 8.33 -16.49
C LEU A 110 3.79 7.82 -15.44
N VAL A 111 4.24 6.96 -14.52
CA VAL A 111 3.43 6.52 -13.37
C VAL A 111 3.20 7.67 -12.39
N ILE A 112 4.23 8.43 -12.05
CA ILE A 112 4.15 9.61 -11.17
C ILE A 112 3.23 10.69 -11.76
N ASP A 113 3.40 11.02 -13.04
CA ASP A 113 2.64 12.07 -13.75
C ASP A 113 1.15 11.72 -13.85
N ARG A 114 0.80 10.44 -13.89
CA ARG A 114 -0.60 9.99 -13.85
C ARG A 114 -1.17 10.00 -12.43
N LEU A 115 -0.33 9.70 -11.45
CA LEU A 115 -0.74 9.59 -10.05
C LEU A 115 -0.94 10.95 -9.40
N LEU A 116 -0.01 11.89 -9.60
CA LEU A 116 -0.04 13.21 -8.97
C LEU A 116 -1.40 13.93 -9.14
N PRO A 117 -2.00 14.03 -10.35
CA PRO A 117 -3.31 14.65 -10.52
C PRO A 117 -4.43 13.92 -9.78
N MET A 118 -4.39 12.58 -9.73
CA MET A 118 -5.37 11.80 -8.97
C MET A 118 -5.27 12.03 -7.46
N LEU A 119 -4.11 12.45 -6.97
CA LEU A 119 -3.87 12.76 -5.57
C LEU A 119 -4.35 14.16 -5.23
N ASP A 120 -4.04 15.12 -6.10
CA ASP A 120 -4.50 16.51 -6.00
C ASP A 120 -6.03 16.59 -6.00
N ASP A 121 -6.69 15.94 -6.97
CA ASP A 121 -8.16 15.86 -7.08
C ASP A 121 -8.85 15.33 -5.81
N LYS A 122 -8.13 14.54 -5.02
CA LYS A 122 -8.67 13.90 -3.81
C LYS A 122 -8.28 14.63 -2.52
N GLY A 123 -7.59 15.76 -2.62
CA GLY A 123 -7.18 16.56 -1.48
C GLY A 123 -6.08 15.91 -0.65
N TYR A 124 -5.10 15.31 -1.31
CA TYR A 124 -3.97 14.63 -0.65
C TYR A 124 -2.66 15.42 -0.67
N LEU A 125 -2.57 16.53 -1.42
CA LEU A 125 -1.32 17.28 -1.65
C LEU A 125 -1.33 18.69 -1.05
N ASP A 126 -2.41 19.02 -0.35
CA ASP A 126 -2.82 20.32 0.19
C ASP A 126 -2.82 20.35 1.73
#